data_AF-A0A951JBF4-F1
#
_entry.id   AF-A0A951JBF4-F1
#
_cell.length_a   1.000
_cell.length_b   1.000
_cell.length_c   1.000
_cell.angle_alpha   90.00
_cell.angle_beta   90.00
_cell.angle_gamma   90.00
#
_symmetry.space_group_name_H-M   'P 1'
#
loop_
_entity.id
_entity.type
_entity.pdbx_description
1 polymer ?
#
loop_
_entity_poly.entity_id
_entity_poly.type
_entity_poly.pdbx_seq_one_letter_code
_entity_poly.pdbx_strand_id
1 'polypeptide(L)'
;MSRQEAGELTYDELYATITLLFIAGFLTTTNLIGNGLAAFFHRPDELDRLLADPALVGSAVEEILRYDTPVQFVHRLVLADTEVAGNRLA
;
A
#
# COMPACT_ATOMS: atom_id res chain seq x y z
N MET A 1 29.85 24.32 4.71
CA MET A 1 28.67 23.81 4.02
C MET A 1 27.57 23.67 5.06
N SER A 2 26.43 24.32 4.85
CA SER A 2 25.29 24.19 5.75
C SER A 2 24.71 22.78 5.67
N ARG A 3 24.05 22.32 6.74
CA ARG A 3 23.47 20.97 6.83
C ARG A 3 22.54 20.62 5.65
N GLN A 4 21.86 21.64 5.10
CA GLN A 4 21.00 21.52 3.92
C GLN A 4 21.77 21.28 2.62
N GLU A 5 23.01 21.77 2.48
CA GLU A 5 23.84 21.53 1.28
C GLU A 5 24.40 20.10 1.22
N ALA A 6 24.37 19.37 2.33
CA ALA A 6 24.78 17.96 2.42
C ALA A 6 23.64 16.96 2.13
N GLY A 7 22.44 17.45 1.80
CA GLY A 7 21.26 16.61 1.57
C GLY A 7 20.63 16.06 2.85
N GLU A 8 20.93 16.63 4.01
CA GLU A 8 20.33 16.22 5.27
C GLU A 8 18.95 16.83 5.46
N LEU A 9 18.00 16.02 5.91
CA LEU A 9 16.64 16.46 6.23
C LEU A 9 16.66 17.49 7.35
N THR A 10 15.85 18.54 7.20
CA THR A 10 15.48 19.38 8.34
C THR A 10 14.73 18.57 9.39
N TYR A 11 14.60 19.11 10.60
CA TYR A 11 13.89 18.41 11.67
C TYR A 11 12.43 18.09 11.28
N ASP A 12 11.75 19.03 10.64
CA ASP A 12 10.35 18.85 10.20
C ASP A 12 10.24 17.79 9.10
N GLU A 13 11.16 17.80 8.13
CA GLU A 13 11.20 16.78 7.07
C GLU A 13 11.54 15.39 7.63
N LEU A 14 12.47 15.30 8.59
CA LEU A 14 12.81 14.05 9.27
C LEU A 14 11.59 13.51 10.04
N TYR A 15 10.93 14.38 10.82
CA TYR A 15 9.74 14.01 11.57
C TYR A 15 8.63 13.54 10.64
N ALA A 16 8.32 14.30 9.58
CA ALA A 16 7.32 13.94 8.59
C ALA A 16 7.64 12.60 7.90
N THR A 17 8.91 12.36 7.56
CA THR A 17 9.35 11.11 6.93
C THR A 17 9.18 9.92 7.87
N ILE A 18 9.56 10.05 9.15
CA ILE A 18 9.38 8.99 10.16
C ILE A 18 7.90 8.69 10.35
N THR A 19 7.05 9.72 10.47
CA THR A 19 5.60 9.54 10.59
C THR A 19 5.03 8.84 9.36
N LEU A 20 5.44 9.24 8.15
CA LEU A 20 5.02 8.61 6.91
C LEU A 20 5.40 7.13 6.88
N LEU A 21 6.66 6.79 7.15
CA LEU A 21 7.13 5.39 7.13
C LEU A 21 6.39 4.53 8.15
N PHE A 22 6.18 5.06 9.36
CA PHE A 22 5.45 4.35 10.41
C PHE A 22 4.01 4.05 9.97
N ILE A 23 3.26 5.06 9.54
CA ILE A 23 1.85 4.90 9.17
C ILE A 23 1.71 4.05 7.90
N ALA A 24 2.50 4.35 6.87
CA ALA A 24 2.42 3.68 5.58
C ALA A 24 2.77 2.19 5.68
N GLY A 25 3.77 1.82 6.48
CA GLY A 25 4.14 0.42 6.68
C GLY A 25 3.22 -0.32 7.66
N PHE A 26 2.78 0.34 8.72
CA PHE A 26 2.01 -0.31 9.78
C PHE A 26 0.55 -0.56 9.39
N LEU A 27 -0.17 0.49 8.96
CA LEU A 27 -1.61 0.35 8.70
C LEU A 27 -1.90 -0.55 7.50
N THR A 28 -1.12 -0.41 6.42
CA THR A 28 -1.35 -1.17 5.18
C THR A 28 -1.10 -2.66 5.38
N THR A 29 0.01 -3.03 6.03
CA THR A 29 0.35 -4.43 6.30
C THR A 29 -0.62 -5.07 7.28
N THR A 30 -1.02 -4.35 8.34
CA THR A 30 -1.99 -4.86 9.32
C THR A 30 -3.33 -5.14 8.66
N ASN A 31 -3.82 -4.21 7.84
CA ASN A 31 -5.06 -4.39 7.10
C ASN A 31 -4.94 -5.52 6.05
N LEU A 32 -3.81 -5.64 5.35
CA LEU A 32 -3.59 -6.72 4.39
C LEU A 32 -3.71 -8.10 5.05
N ILE A 33 -3.07 -8.28 6.21
CA ILE A 33 -3.16 -9.53 6.98
C ILE A 33 -4.59 -9.80 7.43
N GLY A 34 -5.28 -8.78 7.96
CA GLY A 34 -6.68 -8.89 8.38
C GLY A 34 -7.61 -9.28 7.23
N ASN A 35 -7.49 -8.61 6.09
CA ASN A 35 -8.24 -8.89 4.86
C ASN A 35 -7.94 -10.31 4.34
N GLY A 36 -6.67 -10.72 4.35
CA GLY A 36 -6.26 -12.07 3.96
C GLY A 36 -6.90 -13.15 4.83
N LEU A 37 -6.87 -12.98 6.16
CA LEU A 37 -7.54 -13.91 7.08
C LEU A 37 -9.05 -13.96 6.84
N ALA A 38 -9.69 -12.80 6.64
CA ALA A 38 -11.10 -12.74 6.31
C ALA A 38 -11.40 -13.48 4.99
N ALA A 39 -10.59 -13.28 3.95
CA ALA A 39 -10.73 -13.96 2.66
C ALA A 39 -10.61 -15.48 2.81
N PHE A 40 -9.61 -15.97 3.56
CA PHE A 40 -9.43 -17.40 3.83
C PHE A 40 -10.58 -18.01 4.64
N PHE A 41 -11.18 -17.28 5.59
CA PHE A 41 -12.36 -17.79 6.30
C PHE A 41 -13.60 -17.91 5.41
N HIS A 42 -13.69 -17.13 4.34
CA HIS A 42 -14.73 -17.29 3.32
C HIS A 42 -14.37 -18.36 2.26
N ARG A 43 -13.09 -18.76 2.17
CA ARG A 43 -12.53 -19.71 1.19
C ARG A 43 -11.57 -20.71 1.87
N PRO A 44 -12.08 -21.58 2.76
CA PRO A 44 -11.24 -22.47 3.55
C PRO A 44 -10.42 -23.46 2.70
N ASP A 45 -10.92 -23.81 1.51
CA ASP A 45 -10.21 -24.62 0.53
C ASP A 45 -8.90 -23.97 0.03
N GLU A 46 -8.89 -22.66 -0.17
CA GLU A 46 -7.67 -21.92 -0.53
C GLU A 46 -6.68 -21.84 0.64
N LEU A 47 -7.18 -21.78 1.87
CA LEU A 47 -6.33 -21.86 3.07
C LEU A 47 -5.68 -23.23 3.19
N ASP A 48 -6.44 -24.30 3.01
CA ASP A 48 -5.94 -25.67 3.03
C ASP A 48 -4.88 -25.90 1.95
N ARG A 49 -5.10 -25.37 0.74
CA ARG A 49 -4.12 -25.39 -0.36
C ARG A 49 -2.82 -24.68 0.02
N LEU A 50 -2.90 -23.48 0.61
CA LEU A 50 -1.72 -22.73 1.04
C LEU A 50 -0.96 -23.44 2.17
N LEU A 51 -1.68 -24.05 3.12
CA LEU A 51 -1.07 -24.83 4.21
C LEU A 51 -0.38 -26.10 3.71
N ALA A 52 -0.94 -26.73 2.67
CA ALA A 52 -0.35 -27.91 2.03
C ALA A 52 0.90 -27.57 1.19
N ASP A 53 0.96 -26.39 0.59
CA ASP A 53 2.10 -25.93 -0.21
C ASP A 53 2.51 -24.47 0.12
N PRO A 54 3.48 -24.29 1.05
CA PRO A 54 4.00 -22.97 1.41
C PRO A 54 4.69 -22.21 0.27
N ALA A 55 5.02 -22.86 -0.85
CA ALA A 55 5.53 -22.15 -2.03
C ALA A 55 4.50 -21.17 -2.62
N LEU A 56 3.22 -21.36 -2.29
CA LEU A 56 2.11 -20.49 -2.73
C LEU A 56 2.00 -19.18 -1.94
N VAL A 57 2.78 -18.96 -0.88
CA VAL A 57 2.69 -17.72 -0.06
C VAL A 57 2.87 -16.46 -0.91
N GLY A 58 3.81 -16.46 -1.85
CA GLY A 58 4.03 -15.31 -2.72
C GLY A 58 2.81 -14.95 -3.56
N SER A 59 2.20 -15.94 -4.24
CA SER A 59 1.00 -15.70 -5.05
C SER A 59 -0.23 -15.41 -4.20
N ALA A 60 -0.34 -16.00 -3.00
CA ALA A 60 -1.42 -15.70 -2.07
C ALA A 60 -1.39 -14.23 -1.63
N VAL A 61 -0.21 -13.66 -1.33
CA VAL A 61 -0.08 -12.23 -0.98
C VAL A 61 -0.52 -11.33 -2.13
N GLU A 62 -0.07 -11.59 -3.36
CA GLU A 62 -0.48 -10.84 -4.55
C GLU A 62 -2.00 -10.94 -4.78
N GLU A 63 -2.59 -12.10 -4.55
CA GLU A 63 -4.02 -12.32 -4.71
C GLU A 63 -4.83 -11.58 -3.63
N ILE A 64 -4.37 -11.55 -2.38
CA ILE A 64 -5.02 -10.75 -1.33
C ILE A 64 -4.95 -9.26 -1.67
N LEU A 65 -3.80 -8.77 -2.16
CA LEU A 65 -3.63 -7.39 -2.62
C LEU A 65 -4.61 -7.03 -3.75
N ARG A 66 -4.85 -7.95 -4.69
CA ARG A 66 -5.79 -7.77 -5.80
C ARG A 66 -7.25 -7.87 -5.36
N TYR A 67 -7.56 -8.82 -4.49
CA TYR A 67 -8.92 -9.15 -4.08
C TYR A 67 -9.48 -8.11 -3.11
N ASP A 68 -8.71 -7.71 -2.10
CA ASP A 68 -9.11 -6.71 -1.11
C ASP A 68 -7.90 -5.88 -0.66
N THR A 69 -7.57 -4.88 -1.49
CA THR A 69 -6.43 -3.99 -1.26
C THR A 69 -6.59 -3.17 0.04
N PRO A 70 -5.55 -3.07 0.89
CA PRO A 70 -5.59 -2.21 2.07
C PRO A 70 -5.64 -0.72 1.72
N VAL A 71 -5.33 -0.33 0.47
CA VAL A 71 -5.37 1.05 -0.02
C VAL A 71 -6.26 1.14 -1.25
N GLN A 72 -7.47 1.68 -1.06
CA GLN A 72 -8.52 1.70 -2.09
C GLN A 72 -8.29 2.76 -3.18
N PHE A 73 -7.76 3.93 -2.81
CA PHE A 73 -7.43 4.99 -3.75
C PHE A 73 -6.38 5.94 -3.18
N VAL A 74 -5.73 6.67 -4.08
CA VAL A 74 -4.85 7.80 -3.76
C VAL A 74 -5.28 9.00 -4.61
N HIS A 75 -5.27 10.19 -4.00
CA HIS A 75 -5.64 11.40 -4.71
C HIS A 75 -4.49 11.94 -5.57
N ARG A 76 -4.85 12.69 -6.60
CA ARG A 76 -3.95 13.48 -7.44
C ARG A 76 -4.56 14.88 -7.60
N LEU A 77 -3.70 15.87 -7.77
CA LEU A 77 -4.10 17.25 -8.10
C LEU A 77 -3.79 17.52 -9.56
N VAL A 78 -4.75 18.13 -10.27
CA VAL A 78 -4.59 18.59 -11.65
C VAL A 78 -3.84 19.92 -11.61
N LEU A 79 -2.64 19.97 -12.21
CA LEU A 79 -1.80 21.17 -12.20
C LEU A 79 -1.99 22.07 -13.44
N ALA A 80 -2.62 21.54 -14.47
CA ALA A 80 -2.98 22.25 -15.69
C ALA A 80 -4.12 21.49 -16.39
N ASP A 81 -4.94 22.22 -17.15
CA ASP A 81 -5.99 21.66 -18.00
C ASP A 81 -5.48 20.43 -18.78
N THR A 82 -6.18 19.32 -18.64
CA THR A 82 -5.83 18.06 -19.32
C THR A 82 -7.08 17.26 -19.69
N GLU A 83 -6.91 16.19 -20.46
CA GLU A 83 -7.98 15.28 -20.85
C GLU A 83 -7.63 13.85 -20.45
N VAL A 84 -8.56 13.17 -19.76
CA VAL A 84 -8.42 11.75 -19.38
C VAL A 84 -9.67 11.00 -19.81
N ALA A 85 -9.48 9.98 -20.66
CA ALA A 85 -10.56 9.15 -21.20
C ALA A 85 -11.73 9.98 -21.80
N GLY A 86 -11.41 11.05 -22.54
CA GLY A 86 -12.41 11.93 -23.14
C GLY A 86 -12.99 13.01 -22.22
N ASN A 87 -12.59 13.04 -20.94
CA ASN A 87 -13.10 14.00 -19.95
C ASN A 87 -12.07 15.09 -19.70
N ARG A 88 -12.48 16.35 -19.89
CA ARG A 88 -11.64 17.51 -19.55
C ARG A 88 -11.58 17.67 -18.03
N LEU A 89 -10.37 17.73 -17.49
CA LEU A 89 -10.06 18.03 -16.10
C LEU A 89 -9.45 19.43 -16.06
N ALA A 90 -10.04 20.32 -15.27
CA ALA A 90 -9.59 21.70 -15.04
C ALA A 90 -9.54 21.95 -13.53
#